data_AF-A0A9P6JCF8-F1
#
_entry.id   AF-A0A9P6JCF8-F1
#
_cell.length_a   1.000
_cell.length_b   1.000
_cell.length_c   1.000
_cell.angle_alpha   90.00
_cell.angle_beta   90.00
_cell.angle_gamma   90.00
#
_symmetry.space_group_name_H-M   'P 1'
#
loop_
_entity.id
_entity.type
_entity.pdbx_description
1 polymer ?
#
loop_
_entity_poly.entity_id
_entity_poly.type
_entity_poly.pdbx_seq_one_letter_code
_entity_poly.pdbx_strand_id
1 'polypeptide(L)'
;MAMENSILHLPKEPCKALTIAGSDSGGGAGIQADLKTFTSLETFGTSVITSLTAQNTLAVNDIYPVPAEFVTQQLEAVLSDIGTHAIKT
;
A
#
# COMPACT_ATOMS: atom_id res chain seq x y z
N MET A 1 24.93 -10.70 41.12
CA MET A 1 24.20 -11.52 40.12
C MET A 1 23.07 -10.66 39.60
N ALA A 2 23.31 -9.94 38.50
CA ALA A 2 22.26 -9.18 37.83
C ALA A 2 21.40 -10.18 37.05
N MET A 3 20.12 -10.27 37.40
CA MET A 3 19.13 -10.92 36.54
C MET A 3 18.76 -9.91 35.46
N GLU A 4 19.30 -10.11 34.25
CA GLU A 4 18.84 -9.44 33.04
C GLU A 4 17.38 -9.83 32.79
N ASN A 5 16.49 -8.84 32.87
CA ASN A 5 15.12 -8.97 32.38
C ASN A 5 15.18 -9.14 30.85
N SER A 6 15.14 -10.38 30.38
CA SER A 6 14.93 -10.69 28.98
C SER A 6 13.48 -10.31 28.62
N ILE A 7 13.30 -9.08 28.16
CA ILE A 7 12.08 -8.72 27.44
C ILE A 7 12.13 -9.55 26.15
N LEU A 8 11.41 -10.68 26.14
CA LEU A 8 11.04 -11.36 24.92
C LEU A 8 10.43 -10.30 24.00
N HIS A 9 11.15 -9.95 22.93
CA HIS A 9 10.64 -9.06 21.89
C HIS A 9 9.55 -9.83 21.17
N LEU A 10 8.33 -9.80 21.72
CA LEU A 10 7.14 -10.27 21.03
C LEU A 10 7.13 -9.54 19.68
N PRO A 11 6.93 -10.24 18.55
CA PRO A 11 6.88 -9.57 17.25
C PRO A 11 5.78 -8.52 17.32
N LYS A 12 6.17 -7.25 17.29
CA LYS A 12 5.24 -6.14 17.21
C LYS A 12 4.48 -6.31 15.91
N GLU A 13 3.14 -6.21 15.94
CA GLU A 13 2.37 -6.23 14.69
C GLU A 13 2.97 -5.21 13.72
N PRO A 14 3.20 -5.59 12.45
CA PRO A 14 3.85 -4.72 11.49
C PRO A 14 3.02 -3.45 11.31
N CYS A 15 3.70 -2.32 11.11
CA CYS A 15 3.01 -1.10 10.73
C CYS A 15 2.23 -1.35 9.42
N LYS A 16 1.00 -0.87 9.32
CA LYS A 16 0.16 -0.99 8.11
C LYS A 16 0.01 0.38 7.47
N ALA A 17 0.25 0.45 6.17
CA ALA A 17 0.02 1.66 5.39
C ALA A 17 -0.82 1.34 4.14
N LEU A 18 -1.74 2.24 3.82
CA LEU A 18 -2.62 2.14 2.66
C LEU A 18 -2.21 3.21 1.65
N THR A 19 -2.00 2.82 0.39
CA THR A 19 -1.93 3.76 -0.73
C THR A 19 -3.26 3.83 -1.48
N ILE A 20 -3.69 5.03 -1.87
CA ILE A 20 -4.84 5.28 -2.72
C ILE A 20 -4.33 6.02 -3.96
N ALA A 21 -4.03 5.28 -5.04
CA ALA A 21 -3.37 5.86 -6.20
C ALA A 21 -3.65 5.11 -7.51
N GLY A 22 -3.15 5.65 -8.62
CA GLY A 22 -3.13 4.97 -9.90
C GLY A 22 -2.09 3.83 -9.94
N SER A 23 -2.35 2.82 -10.76
CA SER A 23 -1.42 1.73 -11.07
C SER A 23 -0.50 2.11 -12.23
N ASP A 24 0.80 1.91 -12.07
CA ASP A 24 1.84 1.99 -13.11
C ASP A 24 2.28 0.59 -13.53
N SER A 25 1.99 0.17 -14.76
CA SER A 25 2.43 -1.13 -15.28
C SER A 25 3.95 -1.29 -15.39
N GLY A 26 4.71 -0.19 -15.48
CA GLY A 26 6.18 -0.20 -15.43
C GLY A 26 6.74 -0.41 -14.02
N GLY A 27 5.92 -0.23 -12.99
CA GLY A 27 6.25 -0.47 -11.60
C GLY A 27 7.26 0.49 -10.98
N GLY A 28 7.54 1.63 -11.62
CA GLY A 28 8.46 2.66 -11.14
C GLY A 28 7.76 3.78 -10.36
N ALA A 29 6.43 3.93 -10.54
CA ALA A 29 5.58 4.91 -9.88
C ALA A 29 4.28 4.25 -9.36
N GLY A 30 3.28 5.08 -9.04
CA GLY A 30 1.94 4.63 -8.65
C GLY A 30 1.93 3.73 -7.40
N ILE A 31 0.87 2.92 -7.27
CA ILE A 31 0.74 1.99 -6.14
C ILE A 31 1.91 0.98 -6.08
N GLN A 32 2.57 0.67 -7.20
CA GLN A 32 3.72 -0.24 -7.23
C GLN A 32 4.93 0.37 -6.51
N ALA A 33 5.24 1.64 -6.76
CA ALA A 33 6.31 2.35 -6.05
C ALA A 33 5.97 2.55 -4.58
N ASP A 34 4.70 2.87 -4.28
CA ASP A 34 4.23 3.02 -2.90
C ASP A 34 4.41 1.71 -2.12
N LEU A 35 3.92 0.57 -2.65
CA LEU A 35 4.03 -0.73 -1.98
C LEU A 35 5.48 -1.22 -1.85
N LYS A 36 6.35 -0.96 -2.85
CA LYS A 36 7.79 -1.23 -2.75
C LYS A 36 8.44 -0.39 -1.65
N THR A 37 8.05 0.88 -1.52
CA THR A 37 8.52 1.77 -0.47
C THR A 37 8.06 1.28 0.90
N PHE A 38 6.78 0.93 1.06
CA PHE A 38 6.27 0.36 2.32
C PHE A 38 7.02 -0.91 2.70
N THR A 39 7.24 -1.81 1.74
CA THR A 39 8.00 -3.05 1.96
C THR A 39 9.44 -2.77 2.39
N SER A 40 10.10 -1.79 1.76
CA SER A 40 11.47 -1.38 2.10
C SER A 40 11.57 -0.73 3.48
N LEU A 41 10.45 -0.24 4.01
CA LEU A 41 10.30 0.34 5.35
C LEU A 41 9.68 -0.66 6.35
N GLU A 42 9.71 -1.97 6.06
CA GLU A 42 9.16 -3.02 6.92
C GLU A 42 7.69 -2.81 7.30
N THR A 43 6.94 -2.14 6.42
CA THR A 43 5.52 -1.80 6.58
C THR A 43 4.67 -2.68 5.68
N PHE A 44 3.63 -3.29 6.23
CA PHE A 44 2.62 -4.02 5.46
C PHE A 44 1.79 -3.05 4.62
N GLY A 45 1.91 -3.16 3.30
CA GLY A 45 1.23 -2.29 2.36
C GLY A 45 -0.10 -2.87 1.87
N THR A 46 -1.15 -2.06 1.90
CA THR A 46 -2.42 -2.31 1.19
C THR A 46 -2.64 -1.22 0.14
N SER A 47 -3.57 -1.45 -0.79
CA SER A 47 -3.82 -0.53 -1.90
C SER A 47 -5.29 -0.39 -2.26
N VAL A 48 -5.68 0.81 -2.67
CA VAL A 48 -6.90 1.13 -3.39
C VAL A 48 -6.49 1.74 -4.73
N ILE A 49 -6.96 1.17 -5.83
CA ILE A 49 -6.57 1.59 -7.18
C ILE A 49 -7.63 2.54 -7.74
N THR A 50 -7.21 3.75 -8.10
CA THR A 50 -8.10 4.79 -8.67
C THR A 50 -8.10 4.80 -10.21
N SER A 51 -7.05 4.28 -10.82
CA SER A 51 -6.92 4.16 -12.27
C SER A 51 -5.89 3.09 -12.62
N LEU A 52 -6.08 2.42 -13.76
CA LEU A 52 -5.03 1.62 -14.39
C LEU A 52 -4.37 2.46 -15.47
N THR A 53 -3.06 2.34 -15.61
CA THR A 53 -2.34 2.96 -16.74
C THR A 53 -1.62 1.88 -17.54
N ALA A 54 -1.65 2.01 -18.87
CA ALA A 54 -0.72 1.33 -19.74
C ALA A 54 0.54 2.19 -19.84
N GLN A 55 1.37 2.14 -18.80
CA GLN A 55 2.55 2.99 -18.61
C GLN A 55 3.85 2.17 -18.70
N ASN A 56 4.86 2.77 -19.33
CA ASN A 56 6.25 2.31 -19.27
C ASN A 56 7.18 3.52 -19.09
N THR A 57 8.50 3.30 -19.16
CA THR A 57 9.49 4.35 -18.94
C THR A 57 9.57 5.41 -20.04
N LEU A 58 8.88 5.20 -21.17
CA LEU A 58 8.89 6.11 -22.31
C LEU A 58 7.60 6.94 -22.39
N ALA A 59 6.45 6.36 -22.03
CA ALA A 59 5.16 7.04 -22.13
C ALA A 59 4.07 6.37 -21.26
N VAL A 60 2.99 7.12 -21.06
CA VAL A 60 1.67 6.61 -20.67
C VAL A 60 0.85 6.50 -21.95
N ASN A 61 0.53 5.28 -22.37
CA ASN A 61 -0.17 5.02 -23.62
C ASN A 61 -1.70 5.06 -23.46
N ASP A 62 -2.20 4.71 -22.27
CA ASP A 62 -3.63 4.71 -21.96
C ASP A 62 -3.88 4.84 -20.46
N ILE A 63 -5.06 5.36 -20.10
CA ILE A 63 -5.53 5.48 -18.74
C ILE A 63 -6.97 4.95 -18.67
N TYR A 64 -7.16 3.91 -17.86
CA TYR A 64 -8.48 3.39 -17.55
C TYR A 64 -8.90 3.86 -16.15
N PRO A 65 -9.84 4.82 -16.03
CA PRO A 65 -10.32 5.27 -14.73
C PRO A 65 -11.15 4.18 -14.06
N VAL A 66 -10.91 3.93 -12.77
CA VAL A 66 -11.74 3.03 -11.98
C VAL A 66 -13.00 3.78 -11.53
N PRO A 67 -14.21 3.21 -11.70
CA PRO A 67 -15.44 3.85 -11.22
C PRO A 67 -15.38 4.16 -9.73
N ALA A 68 -15.83 5.35 -9.32
CA ALA A 68 -15.75 5.82 -7.93
C ALA A 68 -16.43 4.85 -6.94
N GLU A 69 -17.56 4.24 -7.33
CA GLU A 69 -18.24 3.23 -6.53
C GLU A 69 -17.34 2.01 -6.22
N PHE A 70 -16.52 1.61 -7.19
CA PHE A 70 -15.58 0.50 -6.99
C PHE A 70 -14.34 0.93 -6.19
N VAL A 71 -13.95 2.20 -6.25
CA VAL A 71 -12.92 2.76 -5.35
C VAL A 71 -13.42 2.72 -3.89
N THR A 72 -14.68 3.09 -3.64
CA THR A 72 -15.30 2.99 -2.31
C THR A 72 -15.36 1.55 -1.82
N GLN A 73 -15.75 0.59 -2.67
CA GLN A 73 -15.78 -0.83 -2.31
C GLN A 73 -14.38 -1.36 -1.92
N GLN A 74 -13.32 -0.94 -2.63
CA GLN A 74 -11.94 -1.28 -2.25
C GLN A 74 -11.55 -0.69 -0.90
N LEU A 75 -11.90 0.58 -0.64
CA LEU A 75 -11.67 1.24 0.65
C LEU A 75 -12.36 0.49 1.79
N GLU A 76 -13.65 0.16 1.63
CA GLU A 76 -14.43 -0.55 2.63
C GLU A 76 -13.87 -1.95 2.89
N ALA A 77 -13.51 -2.69 1.83
CA ALA A 77 -12.93 -4.03 1.96
C ALA A 77 -11.63 -4.02 2.78
N VAL A 78 -10.74 -3.03 2.54
CA VAL A 78 -9.48 -2.94 3.28
C VAL A 78 -9.68 -2.43 4.71
N LEU A 79 -10.47 -1.35 4.88
CA LEU A 79 -10.59 -0.69 6.17
C LEU A 79 -11.44 -1.48 7.18
N SER A 80 -12.39 -2.30 6.72
CA SER A 80 -13.26 -3.09 7.60
C SER A 80 -12.62 -4.40 8.10
N ASP A 81 -11.61 -4.92 7.41
CA ASP A 81 -10.92 -6.18 7.75
C ASP A 81 -9.48 -5.94 8.23
N ILE A 82 -8.64 -5.37 7.36
CA ILE A 82 -7.20 -5.22 7.61
C ILE A 82 -6.90 -3.96 8.43
N GLY A 83 -7.61 -2.87 8.15
CA GLY A 83 -7.34 -1.54 8.70
C GLY A 83 -6.02 -0.93 8.19
N THR A 84 -5.64 0.23 8.73
CA THR A 84 -4.37 0.90 8.42
C THR A 84 -3.96 1.85 9.54
N HIS A 85 -2.66 2.13 9.68
CA HIS A 85 -2.14 3.17 10.58
C HIS A 85 -1.85 4.49 9.86
N ALA A 86 -1.66 4.44 8.54
CA ALA A 86 -1.37 5.61 7.71
C ALA A 86 -1.99 5.47 6.31
N ILE A 87 -2.34 6.61 5.69
CA ILE A 87 -2.86 6.66 4.33
C ILE A 87 -2.01 7.64 3.52
N LYS A 88 -1.62 7.20 2.32
CA LYS A 88 -1.02 8.03 1.26
C LYS A 88 -2.02 8.14 0.11
N THR A 89 -2.19 9.34 -0.43
CA THR A 89 -2.94 9.59 -1.67
C THR A 89 -1.97 10.05 -2.76
#